data_AF-A0A1H0U2K3-F1
#
_entry.id   AF-A0A1H0U2K3-F1
#
_cell.length_a   1.000
_cell.length_b   1.000
_cell.length_c   1.000
_cell.angle_alpha   90.00
_cell.angle_beta   90.00
_cell.angle_gamma   90.00
#
_symmetry.space_group_name_H-M   'P 1'
#
loop_
_entity.id
_entity.type
_entity.pdbx_description
1 polymer ?
#
loop_
_entity_poly.entity_id
_entity_poly.type
_entity_poly.pdbx_seq_one_letter_code
_entity_poly.pdbx_strand_id
1 'polypeptide(L)'
;MRDNQQRIPKFEALHILRQSMLCDVRDRAFDTLPLLYQDYSDGIISGCRMMTTKETITVQPGLIKHAGFIYYLQEPMTIAYRPTDEYAILKLRFAAPTEQQGAMVYELDLDLTNDLTLTPDEMELCRFKLKRGSILRVNYVDFFDRTTEFDTVNNIYAPYAAVGKSTLSPDITQAFAREASKFTLTEFDRQFCLTALTGQPMSAEAIGFYICQRLQQEEQEWNNASLFDGLTRVLDEIRPAGLRECRRERRRRREVLVD
;
A
#
# COMPACT_ATOMS: atom_id res chain seq x y z
N MET A 1 -11.11 36.58 -10.72
CA MET A 1 -11.94 35.62 -11.47
C MET A 1 -11.25 35.32 -12.80
N ARG A 2 -10.68 34.14 -12.98
CA ARG A 2 -10.37 33.61 -14.31
C ARG A 2 -11.23 32.36 -14.44
N ASP A 3 -12.20 32.44 -15.34
CA ASP A 3 -13.14 31.38 -15.67
C ASP A 3 -12.40 30.15 -16.20
N ASN A 4 -13.04 28.98 -16.10
CA ASN A 4 -12.65 27.66 -16.61
C ASN A 4 -12.20 27.66 -18.09
N GLN A 5 -11.08 28.29 -18.41
CA GLN A 5 -10.48 28.43 -19.74
C GLN A 5 -9.13 27.71 -19.78
N GLN A 6 -8.99 26.76 -20.71
CA GLN A 6 -7.73 26.04 -20.92
C GLN A 6 -6.90 26.76 -21.99
N ARG A 7 -5.71 27.23 -21.61
CA ARG A 7 -4.74 27.82 -22.53
C ARG A 7 -3.70 26.76 -22.89
N ILE A 8 -3.60 26.42 -24.17
CA ILE A 8 -2.67 25.42 -24.68
C ILE A 8 -1.71 26.14 -25.64
N PRO A 9 -0.42 26.30 -25.27
CA PRO A 9 0.56 26.90 -26.16
C PRO A 9 0.72 26.10 -27.45
N LYS A 10 0.82 26.80 -28.57
CA LYS A 10 1.10 26.19 -29.88
C LYS A 10 2.60 26.15 -30.12
N PHE A 11 3.12 24.95 -30.39
CA PHE A 11 4.53 24.71 -30.71
C PHE A 11 4.68 24.71 -32.24
N GLU A 12 4.97 25.88 -32.81
CA GLU A 12 5.08 26.09 -34.26
C GLU A 12 6.42 26.74 -34.60
N ALA A 13 6.91 26.48 -35.83
CA ALA A 13 8.14 27.11 -36.32
C ALA A 13 7.99 28.65 -36.30
N LEU A 14 9.06 29.35 -35.91
CA LEU A 14 9.11 30.82 -35.78
C LEU A 14 8.19 31.40 -34.68
N HIS A 15 7.56 30.58 -33.83
CA HIS A 15 6.81 31.05 -32.67
C HIS A 15 7.67 31.00 -31.40
N ILE A 16 7.89 32.17 -30.77
CA ILE A 16 8.64 32.26 -29.52
C ILE A 16 7.71 32.03 -28.33
N LEU A 17 7.99 31.01 -27.52
CA LEU A 17 7.26 30.75 -26.29
C LEU A 17 7.59 31.81 -25.24
N ARG A 18 6.54 32.45 -24.70
CA ARG A 18 6.65 33.40 -23.60
C ARG A 18 6.71 32.66 -22.27
N GLN A 19 7.26 33.30 -21.24
CA GLN A 19 7.27 32.75 -19.88
C GLN A 19 5.87 32.31 -19.42
N SER A 20 4.82 33.09 -19.69
CA SER A 20 3.45 32.72 -19.34
C SER A 20 2.96 31.44 -20.03
N MET A 21 3.42 31.15 -21.24
CA MET A 21 3.10 29.90 -21.94
C MET A 21 3.83 28.71 -21.32
N LEU A 22 5.08 28.89 -20.88
CA LEU A 22 5.80 27.86 -20.15
C LEU A 22 5.15 27.57 -18.79
N CYS A 23 4.63 28.60 -18.11
CA CYS A 23 3.80 28.41 -16.92
C CYS A 23 2.52 27.64 -17.25
N ASP A 24 1.82 27.97 -18.34
CA ASP A 24 0.61 27.23 -18.76
C ASP A 24 0.91 25.71 -18.97
N VAL A 25 2.08 25.37 -19.54
CA VAL A 25 2.51 23.96 -19.70
C VAL A 25 2.85 23.32 -18.36
N ARG A 26 3.64 24.01 -17.53
CA ARG A 26 4.03 23.55 -16.18
C ARG A 26 2.79 23.27 -15.35
N ASP A 27 1.92 24.25 -15.20
CA ASP A 27 0.73 24.18 -14.34
C ASP A 27 -0.17 23.02 -14.81
N ARG A 28 -0.40 22.88 -16.13
CA ARG A 28 -1.14 21.72 -16.65
C ARG A 28 -0.48 20.38 -16.33
N ALA A 29 0.85 20.28 -16.45
CA ALA A 29 1.58 19.04 -16.16
C ALA A 29 1.48 18.67 -14.67
N PHE A 30 1.60 19.65 -13.77
CA PHE A 30 1.61 19.43 -12.33
C PHE A 30 0.21 19.39 -11.69
N ASP A 31 -0.82 20.01 -12.30
CA ASP A 31 -2.19 20.03 -11.77
C ASP A 31 -3.00 18.78 -12.15
N THR A 32 -2.61 18.06 -13.21
CA THR A 32 -3.38 16.92 -13.72
C THR A 32 -3.53 15.81 -12.67
N LEU A 33 -2.45 15.39 -12.00
CA LEU A 33 -2.53 14.32 -11.00
C LEU A 33 -3.26 14.76 -9.71
N PRO A 34 -3.00 15.95 -9.13
CA PRO A 34 -3.80 16.45 -8.01
C PRO A 34 -5.30 16.47 -8.31
N LEU A 35 -5.72 16.84 -9.51
CA LEU A 35 -7.13 16.81 -9.92
C LEU A 35 -7.66 15.36 -10.03
N LEU A 36 -6.87 14.45 -10.59
CA LEU A 36 -7.26 13.04 -10.74
C LEU A 36 -7.42 12.32 -9.39
N TYR A 37 -6.58 12.66 -8.41
CA TYR A 37 -6.53 12.04 -7.09
C TYR A 37 -7.05 12.95 -5.96
N GLN A 38 -7.87 13.96 -6.30
CA GLN A 38 -8.38 14.94 -5.33
C GLN A 38 -9.19 14.28 -4.21
N ASP A 39 -9.98 13.26 -4.56
CA ASP A 39 -10.89 12.55 -3.64
C ASP A 39 -10.22 11.33 -2.99
N TYR A 40 -8.94 11.11 -3.28
CA TYR A 40 -8.17 9.99 -2.74
C TYR A 40 -7.55 10.36 -1.41
N SER A 41 -7.53 9.40 -0.51
CA SER A 41 -6.75 9.42 0.72
C SER A 41 -5.24 9.47 0.47
N ASP A 42 -4.49 9.75 1.53
CA ASP A 42 -3.04 9.60 1.51
C ASP A 42 -2.65 8.12 1.49
N GLY A 43 -1.55 7.82 0.78
CA GLY A 43 -1.07 6.46 0.59
C GLY A 43 -0.32 6.28 -0.73
N ILE A 44 0.14 5.05 -0.95
CA ILE A 44 0.77 4.61 -2.20
C ILE A 44 -0.30 4.56 -3.29
N ILE A 45 -0.10 5.30 -4.39
CA ILE A 45 -0.96 5.25 -5.57
C ILE A 45 -0.55 4.05 -6.44
N SER A 46 0.75 3.92 -6.72
CA SER A 46 1.28 2.86 -7.57
C SER A 46 2.78 2.68 -7.37
N GLY A 47 3.31 1.51 -7.72
CA GLY A 47 4.74 1.23 -7.56
C GLY A 47 5.11 0.96 -6.10
N CYS A 48 6.22 1.52 -5.63
CA CYS A 48 6.72 1.37 -4.26
C CYS A 48 6.91 -0.11 -3.84
N ARG A 49 7.22 -0.97 -4.82
CA ARG A 49 7.43 -2.40 -4.57
C ARG A 49 8.66 -2.58 -3.70
N MET A 50 8.56 -3.45 -2.71
CA MET A 50 9.69 -3.78 -1.86
C MET A 50 10.47 -4.96 -2.43
N MET A 51 11.79 -4.82 -2.43
CA MET A 51 12.72 -5.90 -2.68
C MET A 51 13.64 -6.05 -1.48
N THR A 52 14.06 -7.28 -1.18
CA THR A 52 15.01 -7.56 -0.10
C THR A 52 16.23 -8.28 -0.63
N THR A 53 17.39 -7.91 -0.07
CA THR A 53 18.61 -8.70 -0.13
C THR A 53 18.87 -9.30 1.25
N LYS A 54 20.06 -9.88 1.48
CA LYS A 54 20.47 -10.39 2.79
C LYS A 54 20.54 -9.31 3.88
N GLU A 55 20.82 -8.06 3.50
CA GLU A 55 21.15 -6.99 4.45
C GLU A 55 20.39 -5.69 4.19
N THR A 56 19.63 -5.60 3.09
CA THR A 56 18.94 -4.36 2.71
C THR A 56 17.51 -4.58 2.26
N ILE A 57 16.66 -3.60 2.53
CA ILE A 57 15.34 -3.43 1.91
C ILE A 57 15.45 -2.27 0.93
N THR A 58 14.92 -2.47 -0.28
CA THR A 58 14.85 -1.44 -1.32
C THR A 58 13.40 -1.18 -1.68
N VAL A 59 12.98 0.08 -1.63
CA VAL A 59 11.70 0.57 -2.12
C VAL A 59 11.88 1.02 -3.57
N GLN A 60 11.18 0.38 -4.49
CA GLN A 60 11.23 0.68 -5.92
C GLN A 60 10.44 1.95 -6.27
N PRO A 61 10.70 2.55 -7.45
CA PRO A 61 9.98 3.74 -7.90
C PRO A 61 8.45 3.62 -7.84
N GLY A 62 7.79 4.76 -7.63
CA GLY A 62 6.35 4.82 -7.48
C GLY A 62 5.79 6.22 -7.24
N LEU A 63 4.47 6.28 -7.12
CA LEU A 63 3.71 7.49 -6.82
C LEU A 63 3.06 7.38 -5.45
N ILE A 64 3.20 8.42 -4.64
CA ILE A 64 2.65 8.47 -3.29
C ILE A 64 1.90 9.78 -3.11
N LYS A 65 0.69 9.72 -2.57
CA LYS A 65 -0.07 10.91 -2.16
C LYS A 65 0.11 11.12 -0.67
N HIS A 66 0.45 12.34 -0.29
CA HIS A 66 0.55 12.74 1.11
C HIS A 66 0.22 14.22 1.28
N ALA A 67 -0.65 14.56 2.22
CA ALA A 67 -1.07 15.92 2.55
C ALA A 67 -1.52 16.75 1.32
N GLY A 68 -2.19 16.10 0.36
CA GLY A 68 -2.66 16.74 -0.87
C GLY A 68 -1.59 16.94 -1.96
N PHE A 69 -0.35 16.53 -1.72
CA PHE A 69 0.73 16.55 -2.70
C PHE A 69 1.05 15.14 -3.22
N ILE A 70 1.48 15.04 -4.48
CA ILE A 70 1.87 13.77 -5.10
C ILE A 70 3.39 13.76 -5.27
N TYR A 71 4.02 12.88 -4.50
CA TYR A 71 5.46 12.65 -4.53
C TYR A 71 5.80 11.60 -5.58
N TYR A 72 6.89 11.86 -6.30
CA TYR A 72 7.46 10.95 -7.28
C TYR A 72 8.72 10.32 -6.67
N LEU A 73 8.61 9.06 -6.27
CA LEU A 73 9.78 8.27 -5.95
C LEU A 73 10.41 7.81 -7.27
N GLN A 74 11.36 8.58 -7.80
CA GLN A 74 11.93 8.34 -9.13
C GLN A 74 13.05 7.28 -9.11
N GLU A 75 13.86 7.28 -8.06
CA GLU A 75 14.97 6.35 -7.88
C GLU A 75 14.69 5.36 -6.74
N PRO A 76 15.23 4.13 -6.81
CA PRO A 76 15.11 3.18 -5.71
C PRO A 76 15.78 3.71 -4.43
N MET A 77 15.06 3.69 -3.31
CA MET A 77 15.62 4.01 -1.99
C MET A 77 15.97 2.73 -1.25
N THR A 78 17.16 2.66 -0.68
CA THR A 78 17.66 1.45 0.00
C THR A 78 18.08 1.77 1.42
N ILE A 79 17.69 0.92 2.37
CA ILE A 79 18.12 1.00 3.76
C ILE A 79 18.63 -0.36 4.25
N ALA A 80 19.66 -0.34 5.08
CA ALA A 80 20.19 -1.55 5.70
C ALA A 80 19.30 -1.99 6.87
N TYR A 81 19.16 -3.30 7.05
CA TYR A 81 18.50 -3.90 8.20
C TYR A 81 19.40 -4.94 8.86
N ARG A 82 19.08 -5.32 10.10
CA ARG A 82 19.77 -6.40 10.81
C ARG A 82 18.76 -7.27 11.56
N PRO A 83 19.06 -8.56 11.76
CA PRO A 83 18.27 -9.41 12.65
C PRO A 83 18.37 -8.92 14.10
N THR A 84 17.24 -8.53 14.69
CA THR A 84 17.15 -8.07 16.07
C THR A 84 16.27 -8.96 16.94
N ASP A 85 15.55 -9.92 16.36
CA ASP A 85 14.44 -10.65 17.02
C ASP A 85 13.34 -9.73 17.58
N GLU A 86 13.33 -8.44 17.22
CA GLU A 86 12.37 -7.41 17.63
C GLU A 86 11.64 -6.84 16.42
N TYR A 87 10.50 -6.18 16.65
CA TYR A 87 9.79 -5.50 15.58
C TYR A 87 10.58 -4.27 15.11
N ALA A 88 10.74 -4.17 13.79
CA ALA A 88 11.19 -2.98 13.10
C ALA A 88 10.11 -2.52 12.12
N ILE A 89 9.96 -1.21 11.99
CA ILE A 89 9.06 -0.54 11.04
C ILE A 89 9.89 0.27 10.04
N LEU A 90 9.60 0.09 8.76
CA LEU A 90 10.12 0.92 7.69
C LEU A 90 9.13 2.04 7.41
N LYS A 91 9.58 3.27 7.64
CA LYS A 91 8.82 4.49 7.41
C LYS A 91 9.37 5.25 6.22
N LEU A 92 8.48 5.88 5.47
CA LEU A 92 8.80 6.95 4.54
C LEU A 92 8.52 8.28 5.23
N ARG A 93 9.50 9.18 5.24
CA ARG A 93 9.38 10.54 5.81
C ARG A 93 9.26 11.57 4.67
N PHE A 94 8.35 12.51 4.83
CA PHE A 94 8.14 13.62 3.91
C PHE A 94 8.79 14.87 4.50
N ALA A 95 9.91 15.31 3.95
CA ALA A 95 10.59 16.50 4.47
C ALA A 95 9.82 17.78 4.11
N ALA A 96 9.97 18.81 4.95
CA ALA A 96 9.47 20.13 4.61
C ALA A 96 10.11 20.64 3.31
N PRO A 97 9.34 21.19 2.36
CA PRO A 97 9.88 21.62 1.09
C PRO A 97 10.85 22.78 1.26
N THR A 98 11.97 22.73 0.54
CA THR A 98 13.03 23.76 0.59
C THR A 98 13.21 24.43 -0.76
N GLU A 99 13.60 25.70 -0.77
CA GLU A 99 13.98 26.40 -2.01
C GLU A 99 15.49 26.28 -2.22
N GLN A 100 15.90 25.68 -3.34
CA GLN A 100 17.30 25.48 -3.70
C GLN A 100 17.51 25.90 -5.14
N GLN A 101 18.41 26.86 -5.38
CA GLN A 101 18.78 27.32 -6.73
C GLN A 101 17.57 27.73 -7.61
N GLY A 102 16.53 28.32 -7.00
CA GLY A 102 15.30 28.74 -7.69
C GLY A 102 14.32 27.60 -8.00
N ALA A 103 14.49 26.43 -7.39
CA ALA A 103 13.58 25.30 -7.46
C ALA A 103 13.07 24.92 -6.06
N MET A 104 11.81 24.50 -5.98
CA MET A 104 11.28 23.85 -4.78
C MET A 104 11.67 22.37 -4.78
N VAL A 105 12.30 21.93 -3.70
CA VAL A 105 12.77 20.55 -3.49
C VAL A 105 11.90 19.89 -2.44
N TYR A 106 11.35 18.73 -2.81
CA TYR A 106 10.53 17.88 -1.97
C TYR A 106 11.29 16.57 -1.73
N GLU A 107 11.86 16.43 -0.54
CA GLU A 107 12.74 15.31 -0.21
C GLU A 107 11.96 14.19 0.48
N LEU A 108 12.28 12.96 0.11
CA LEU A 108 11.78 11.74 0.72
C LEU A 108 12.92 11.01 1.39
N ASP A 109 12.67 10.50 2.59
CA ASP A 109 13.64 9.76 3.39
C ASP A 109 13.09 8.41 3.83
N LEU A 110 13.95 7.40 3.95
CA LEU A 110 13.62 6.14 4.62
C LEU A 110 14.17 6.16 6.05
N ASP A 111 13.33 5.73 6.98
CA ASP A 111 13.73 5.48 8.36
C ASP A 111 13.35 4.04 8.77
N LEU A 112 14.27 3.36 9.44
CA LEU A 112 14.06 2.01 9.97
C LEU A 112 14.31 2.03 11.47
N THR A 113 13.24 1.84 12.24
CA THR A 113 13.25 2.00 13.69
C THR A 113 12.42 0.91 14.37
N ASN A 114 12.61 0.74 15.68
CA ASN A 114 11.78 -0.13 16.51
C ASN A 114 10.57 0.63 17.09
N ASP A 115 10.51 1.95 16.90
CA ASP A 115 9.38 2.78 17.30
C ASP A 115 8.25 2.73 16.25
N LEU A 116 7.18 2.02 16.60
CA LEU A 116 6.01 1.81 15.74
C LEU A 116 5.08 3.03 15.65
N THR A 117 5.34 4.11 16.39
CA THR A 117 4.53 5.32 16.30
C THR A 117 4.80 6.07 14.99
N LEU A 118 3.80 6.76 14.45
CA LEU A 118 3.93 7.57 13.25
C LEU A 118 3.68 9.04 13.58
N THR A 119 4.52 9.92 13.05
CA THR A 119 4.23 11.36 13.00
C THR A 119 3.37 11.71 11.78
N PRO A 120 2.76 12.92 11.72
CA PRO A 120 1.97 13.33 10.56
C PRO A 120 2.73 13.33 9.23
N ASP A 121 4.05 13.53 9.26
CA ASP A 121 4.93 13.57 8.07
C ASP A 121 5.57 12.20 7.80
N GLU A 122 5.01 11.13 8.35
CA GLU A 122 5.48 9.75 8.22
C GLU A 122 4.39 8.83 7.65
N MET A 123 4.83 7.86 6.84
CA MET A 123 3.99 6.79 6.32
C MET A 123 4.67 5.45 6.53
N GLU A 124 3.96 4.47 7.09
CA GLU A 124 4.46 3.10 7.18
C GLU A 124 4.45 2.41 5.81
N LEU A 125 5.59 1.83 5.42
CA LEU A 125 5.69 0.99 4.22
C LEU A 125 5.63 -0.49 4.53
N CYS A 126 6.23 -0.89 5.66
CA CYS A 126 6.09 -2.24 6.21
C CYS A 126 6.61 -2.31 7.64
N ARG A 127 6.34 -3.44 8.29
CA ARG A 127 7.00 -3.87 9.53
C ARG A 127 7.46 -5.31 9.43
N PHE A 128 8.41 -5.72 10.25
CA PHE A 128 8.88 -7.11 10.30
C PHE A 128 9.55 -7.42 11.64
N LYS A 129 9.68 -8.71 11.95
CA LYS A 129 10.52 -9.24 13.04
C LYS A 129 11.47 -10.27 12.43
N LEU A 130 12.77 -10.05 12.50
CA LEU A 130 13.74 -10.89 11.79
C LEU A 130 14.58 -11.72 12.76
N LYS A 131 14.58 -13.04 12.57
CA LYS A 131 15.38 -13.96 13.37
C LYS A 131 16.85 -13.91 13.02
N ARG A 132 17.70 -14.08 14.03
CA ARG A 132 19.14 -14.28 13.81
C ARG A 132 19.38 -15.45 12.85
N GLY A 133 20.14 -15.19 11.78
CA GLY A 133 20.46 -16.17 10.74
C GLY A 133 19.42 -16.31 9.62
N SER A 134 18.28 -15.59 9.70
CA SER A 134 17.27 -15.56 8.65
C SER A 134 17.49 -14.41 7.66
N ILE A 135 16.83 -14.52 6.50
CA ILE A 135 16.78 -13.47 5.47
C ILE A 135 15.32 -13.03 5.34
N LEU A 136 15.11 -11.72 5.27
CA LEU A 136 13.78 -11.17 5.13
C LEU A 136 13.21 -11.48 3.74
N ARG A 137 12.01 -12.09 3.69
CA ARG A 137 11.34 -12.41 2.42
C ARG A 137 10.21 -11.43 2.12
N VAL A 138 10.04 -11.11 0.83
CA VAL A 138 8.94 -10.31 0.28
C VAL A 138 7.91 -11.15 -0.48
N ASN A 139 8.24 -12.41 -0.76
CA ASN A 139 7.35 -13.35 -1.44
C ASN A 139 6.57 -14.17 -0.41
N TYR A 140 5.25 -14.19 -0.57
CA TYR A 140 4.33 -14.94 0.27
C TYR A 140 3.91 -16.24 -0.42
N VAL A 141 3.92 -17.35 0.31
CA VAL A 141 3.54 -18.67 -0.20
C VAL A 141 2.03 -18.75 -0.45
N ASP A 142 1.23 -18.18 0.45
CA ASP A 142 -0.22 -18.09 0.33
C ASP A 142 -0.73 -16.77 0.95
N PHE A 143 -2.04 -16.59 0.98
CA PHE A 143 -2.65 -15.40 1.60
C PHE A 143 -2.31 -15.27 3.09
N PHE A 144 -2.36 -16.37 3.83
CA PHE A 144 -2.22 -16.42 5.29
C PHE A 144 -0.78 -16.28 5.76
N ASP A 145 0.16 -16.55 4.88
CA ASP A 145 1.58 -16.37 5.09
C ASP A 145 1.95 -14.91 5.45
N ARG A 146 1.13 -13.93 5.10
CA ARG A 146 1.24 -12.53 5.56
C ARG A 146 1.06 -12.35 7.08
N THR A 147 0.56 -13.37 7.77
CA THR A 147 0.40 -13.38 9.24
C THR A 147 1.58 -14.01 9.96
N THR A 148 2.62 -14.46 9.26
CA THR A 148 3.81 -14.98 9.94
C THR A 148 4.51 -13.85 10.68
N GLU A 149 4.75 -14.07 11.97
CA GLU A 149 5.40 -13.09 12.84
C GLU A 149 6.84 -12.79 12.39
N PHE A 150 7.57 -13.81 11.93
CA PHE A 150 8.99 -13.73 11.65
C PHE A 150 9.34 -13.79 10.16
N ASP A 151 10.50 -13.23 9.84
CA ASP A 151 11.29 -13.40 8.62
C ASP A 151 10.58 -12.95 7.33
N THR A 152 9.50 -12.19 7.47
CA THR A 152 8.62 -11.78 6.39
C THR A 152 8.33 -10.29 6.48
N VAL A 153 8.45 -9.59 5.36
CA VAL A 153 7.93 -8.22 5.26
C VAL A 153 6.42 -8.27 5.48
N ASN A 154 5.91 -7.48 6.42
CA ASN A 154 4.48 -7.31 6.62
C ASN A 154 4.07 -5.94 6.09
N ASN A 155 3.37 -5.93 4.95
CA ASN A 155 2.86 -4.73 4.29
C ASN A 155 1.36 -4.51 4.51
N ILE A 156 0.74 -5.22 5.47
CA ILE A 156 -0.71 -5.10 5.73
C ILE A 156 -1.03 -3.64 6.09
N TYR A 157 -0.21 -3.02 6.91
CA TYR A 157 -0.44 -1.67 7.44
C TYR A 157 -0.09 -0.54 6.46
N ALA A 158 0.56 -0.85 5.34
CA ALA A 158 0.95 0.15 4.35
C ALA A 158 -0.30 0.76 3.69
N PRO A 159 -0.53 2.08 3.76
CA PRO A 159 -1.72 2.69 3.20
C PRO A 159 -1.59 2.77 1.68
N TYR A 160 -2.59 2.26 0.97
CA TYR A 160 -2.76 2.53 -0.45
C TYR A 160 -3.84 3.60 -0.64
N ALA A 161 -3.55 4.56 -1.51
CA ALA A 161 -4.46 5.64 -1.82
C ALA A 161 -5.72 5.07 -2.50
N ALA A 162 -6.87 5.40 -1.94
CA ALA A 162 -8.18 5.09 -2.51
C ALA A 162 -9.16 6.21 -2.21
N VAL A 163 -10.26 6.26 -2.96
CA VAL A 163 -11.34 7.24 -2.76
C VAL A 163 -11.84 7.15 -1.31
N GLY A 164 -11.92 8.30 -0.64
CA GLY A 164 -12.33 8.40 0.76
C GLY A 164 -11.20 8.02 1.73
N LYS A 165 -11.12 6.75 2.12
CA LYS A 165 -10.13 6.24 3.10
C LYS A 165 -9.05 5.38 2.43
N SER A 166 -7.86 5.34 3.02
CA SER A 166 -6.77 4.48 2.56
C SER A 166 -7.18 3.02 2.69
N THR A 167 -6.58 2.16 1.87
CA THR A 167 -6.96 0.75 1.78
C THR A 167 -5.74 -0.17 1.74
N LEU A 168 -6.01 -1.46 1.64
CA LEU A 168 -5.02 -2.52 1.49
C LEU A 168 -4.31 -2.43 0.14
N SER A 169 -3.07 -2.94 0.12
CA SER A 169 -2.36 -3.20 -1.12
C SER A 169 -3.18 -4.06 -2.10
N PRO A 170 -3.23 -3.72 -3.40
CA PRO A 170 -3.84 -4.57 -4.42
C PRO A 170 -3.27 -5.99 -4.43
N ASP A 171 -2.00 -6.16 -4.08
CA ASP A 171 -1.35 -7.47 -3.98
C ASP A 171 -2.02 -8.36 -2.90
N ILE A 172 -2.58 -7.76 -1.85
CA ILE A 172 -3.29 -8.48 -0.79
C ILE A 172 -4.66 -8.95 -1.30
N THR A 173 -5.44 -8.09 -1.94
CA THR A 173 -6.76 -8.46 -2.45
C THR A 173 -6.64 -9.45 -3.63
N GLN A 174 -5.63 -9.31 -4.47
CA GLN A 174 -5.30 -10.31 -5.49
C GLN A 174 -4.91 -11.65 -4.89
N ALA A 175 -4.09 -11.66 -3.83
CA ALA A 175 -3.72 -12.89 -3.14
C ALA A 175 -4.95 -13.58 -2.53
N PHE A 176 -5.87 -12.81 -1.94
CA PHE A 176 -7.15 -13.33 -1.47
C PHE A 176 -7.91 -14.00 -2.62
N ALA A 177 -8.09 -13.31 -3.75
CA ALA A 177 -8.86 -13.82 -4.88
C ALA A 177 -8.26 -15.11 -5.48
N ARG A 178 -6.93 -15.16 -5.59
CA ARG A 178 -6.19 -16.35 -6.07
C ARG A 178 -6.27 -17.54 -5.09
N GLU A 179 -6.35 -17.27 -3.80
CA GLU A 179 -6.49 -18.31 -2.79
C GLU A 179 -7.94 -18.81 -2.71
N ALA A 180 -8.92 -17.90 -2.77
CA ALA A 180 -10.34 -18.20 -2.75
C ALA A 180 -10.78 -19.03 -3.97
N SER A 181 -10.26 -18.71 -5.16
CA SER A 181 -10.63 -19.40 -6.41
C SER A 181 -10.28 -20.88 -6.47
N LYS A 182 -9.51 -21.39 -5.49
CA LYS A 182 -9.21 -22.82 -5.33
C LYS A 182 -10.40 -23.61 -4.76
N PHE A 183 -11.46 -22.93 -4.31
CA PHE A 183 -12.61 -23.53 -3.65
C PHE A 183 -13.92 -23.12 -4.35
N THR A 184 -15.03 -23.71 -3.89
CA THR A 184 -16.36 -23.35 -4.39
C THR A 184 -16.74 -21.96 -3.89
N LEU A 185 -16.98 -21.04 -4.84
CA LEU A 185 -17.32 -19.66 -4.56
C LEU A 185 -18.80 -19.38 -4.76
N THR A 186 -19.40 -18.57 -3.87
CA THR A 186 -20.69 -17.94 -4.13
C THR A 186 -20.58 -16.94 -5.28
N GLU A 187 -21.70 -16.46 -5.82
CA GLU A 187 -21.68 -15.41 -6.84
C GLU A 187 -21.05 -14.12 -6.32
N PHE A 188 -21.35 -13.76 -5.07
CA PHE A 188 -20.79 -12.58 -4.42
C PHE A 188 -19.27 -12.69 -4.23
N ASP A 189 -18.76 -13.86 -3.83
CA ASP A 189 -17.32 -14.12 -3.76
C ASP A 189 -16.64 -14.00 -5.13
N ARG A 190 -17.29 -14.48 -6.20
CA ARG A 190 -16.76 -14.35 -7.58
C ARG A 190 -16.66 -12.89 -8.02
N GLN A 191 -17.69 -12.09 -7.74
CA GLN A 191 -17.68 -10.66 -8.06
C GLN A 191 -16.55 -9.93 -7.34
N PHE A 192 -16.34 -10.23 -6.06
CA PHE A 192 -15.21 -9.69 -5.30
C PHE A 192 -13.87 -10.12 -5.92
N CYS A 193 -13.71 -11.41 -6.19
CA CYS A 193 -12.47 -11.96 -6.76
C CYS A 193 -12.14 -11.35 -8.13
N LEU A 194 -13.12 -11.21 -9.03
CA LEU A 194 -12.92 -10.61 -10.34
C LEU A 194 -12.48 -9.15 -10.23
N THR A 195 -13.11 -8.38 -9.33
CA THR A 195 -12.71 -6.99 -9.06
C THR A 195 -11.27 -6.92 -8.52
N ALA A 196 -10.94 -7.76 -7.54
CA ALA A 196 -9.60 -7.80 -6.95
C ALA A 196 -8.51 -8.17 -7.98
N LEU A 197 -8.81 -9.08 -8.91
CA LEU A 197 -7.88 -9.50 -9.95
C LEU A 197 -7.54 -8.41 -10.97
N THR A 198 -8.30 -7.30 -11.04
CA THR A 198 -7.93 -6.13 -11.86
C THR A 198 -6.63 -5.47 -11.40
N GLY A 199 -6.22 -5.67 -10.13
CA GLY A 199 -4.99 -5.14 -9.57
C GLY A 199 -5.02 -3.65 -9.23
N GLN A 200 -6.20 -3.03 -9.22
CA GLN A 200 -6.37 -1.67 -8.70
C GLN A 200 -6.71 -1.70 -7.20
N PRO A 201 -6.33 -0.68 -6.42
CA PRO A 201 -6.79 -0.55 -5.04
C PRO A 201 -8.32 -0.51 -4.98
N MET A 202 -8.90 -1.41 -4.19
CA MET A 202 -10.34 -1.40 -3.90
C MET A 202 -10.58 -0.52 -2.68
N SER A 203 -11.59 0.36 -2.70
CA SER A 203 -11.87 1.23 -1.55
C SER A 203 -12.10 0.42 -0.27
N ALA A 204 -11.70 0.99 0.87
CA ALA A 204 -11.93 0.38 2.18
C ALA A 204 -13.41 0.06 2.40
N GLU A 205 -14.31 0.92 1.92
CA GLU A 205 -15.77 0.72 1.94
C GLU A 205 -16.20 -0.51 1.14
N ALA A 206 -15.70 -0.70 -0.09
CA ALA A 206 -16.07 -1.85 -0.91
C ALA A 206 -15.60 -3.17 -0.31
N ILE A 207 -14.38 -3.20 0.25
CA ILE A 207 -13.86 -4.38 0.96
C ILE A 207 -14.66 -4.62 2.24
N GLY A 208 -14.93 -3.57 3.02
CA GLY A 208 -15.71 -3.63 4.24
C GLY A 208 -17.13 -4.16 4.01
N PHE A 209 -17.82 -3.65 2.98
CA PHE A 209 -19.14 -4.13 2.56
C PHE A 209 -19.12 -5.63 2.24
N TYR A 210 -18.14 -6.09 1.47
CA TYR A 210 -17.97 -7.51 1.17
C TYR A 210 -17.82 -8.36 2.44
N ILE A 211 -16.99 -7.91 3.39
CA ILE A 211 -16.77 -8.60 4.67
C ILE A 211 -18.06 -8.63 5.49
N CYS A 212 -18.76 -7.51 5.66
CA CYS A 212 -20.00 -7.43 6.43
C CYS A 212 -21.07 -8.39 5.90
N GLN A 213 -21.28 -8.39 4.58
CA GLN A 213 -22.27 -9.25 3.93
C GLN A 213 -21.87 -10.73 4.04
N ARG A 214 -20.58 -11.05 3.88
CA ARG A 214 -20.12 -12.43 3.99
C ARG A 214 -20.23 -12.96 5.41
N LEU A 215 -19.76 -12.21 6.39
CA LEU A 215 -19.70 -12.66 7.78
C LEU A 215 -20.99 -12.37 8.57
N GLN A 216 -22.01 -11.79 7.92
CA GLN A 216 -23.26 -11.36 8.56
C GLN A 216 -23.00 -10.51 9.81
N GLN A 217 -22.09 -9.55 9.70
CA GLN A 217 -21.70 -8.66 10.78
C GLN A 217 -22.06 -7.20 10.45
N GLU A 218 -22.24 -6.40 11.49
CA GLU A 218 -22.54 -4.97 11.38
C GLU A 218 -21.39 -4.20 10.76
N GLU A 219 -21.72 -3.02 10.22
CA GLU A 219 -20.72 -2.09 9.69
C GLU A 219 -19.88 -1.50 10.83
N GLN A 220 -18.61 -1.28 10.55
CA GLN A 220 -17.64 -0.74 11.49
C GLN A 220 -16.65 0.17 10.78
N GLU A 221 -15.82 0.87 11.55
CA GLU A 221 -14.71 1.59 10.96
C GLU A 221 -13.63 0.65 10.43
N TRP A 222 -13.28 0.87 9.16
CA TRP A 222 -12.28 0.07 8.46
C TRP A 222 -10.92 0.77 8.46
N ASN A 223 -9.92 0.03 8.90
CA ASN A 223 -8.51 0.30 8.67
C ASN A 223 -7.89 -0.94 8.02
N ASN A 224 -6.65 -0.83 7.55
CA ASN A 224 -6.01 -1.94 6.84
C ASN A 224 -5.93 -3.23 7.67
N ALA A 225 -5.66 -3.14 8.97
CA ALA A 225 -5.59 -4.32 9.83
C ALA A 225 -6.96 -5.02 9.95
N SER A 226 -8.04 -4.25 10.17
CA SER A 226 -9.39 -4.81 10.28
C SER A 226 -9.92 -5.34 8.95
N LEU A 227 -9.59 -4.70 7.83
CA LEU A 227 -9.89 -5.21 6.48
C LEU A 227 -9.19 -6.54 6.22
N PHE A 228 -7.89 -6.63 6.54
CA PHE A 228 -7.13 -7.85 6.35
C PHE A 228 -7.63 -8.99 7.25
N ASP A 229 -7.96 -8.71 8.50
CA ASP A 229 -8.55 -9.70 9.41
C ASP A 229 -9.93 -10.18 8.90
N GLY A 230 -10.78 -9.27 8.44
CA GLY A 230 -12.06 -9.61 7.84
C GLY A 230 -11.92 -10.52 6.62
N LEU A 231 -11.01 -10.19 5.69
CA LEU A 231 -10.70 -11.05 4.55
C LEU A 231 -10.13 -12.41 4.97
N THR A 232 -9.31 -12.46 6.03
CA THR A 232 -8.81 -13.71 6.61
C THR A 232 -9.95 -14.61 7.07
N ARG A 233 -10.94 -14.05 7.78
CA ARG A 233 -12.12 -14.76 8.27
C ARG A 233 -13.02 -15.23 7.12
N VAL A 234 -13.26 -14.39 6.13
CA VAL A 234 -14.04 -14.77 4.93
C VAL A 234 -13.36 -15.92 4.19
N LEU A 235 -12.04 -15.87 4.02
CA LEU A 235 -11.30 -16.92 3.34
C LEU A 235 -11.32 -18.25 4.12
N ASP A 236 -11.31 -18.18 5.46
CA ASP A 236 -11.57 -19.36 6.28
C ASP A 236 -12.98 -19.91 6.04
N GLU A 237 -14.01 -19.08 5.90
CA GLU A 237 -15.37 -19.52 5.56
C GLU A 237 -15.53 -20.09 4.14
N ILE A 238 -14.68 -19.71 3.21
CA ILE A 238 -14.68 -20.27 1.85
C ILE A 238 -14.06 -21.69 1.86
N ARG A 239 -13.06 -21.93 2.71
CA ARG A 239 -12.35 -23.20 2.79
C ARG A 239 -13.25 -24.34 3.31
N PRO A 240 -13.09 -25.59 2.86
CA PRO A 240 -13.73 -26.76 3.48
C PRO A 240 -13.37 -26.92 4.96
N ALA A 241 -14.31 -27.46 5.77
CA ALA A 241 -14.16 -27.59 7.22
C ALA A 241 -12.85 -28.29 7.65
N GLY A 242 -12.47 -29.40 7.00
CA GLY A 242 -11.24 -30.13 7.34
C GLY A 242 -9.95 -29.32 7.14
N LEU A 243 -9.91 -28.40 6.16
CA LEU A 243 -8.77 -27.51 5.97
C LEU A 243 -8.74 -26.37 7.00
N ARG A 244 -9.91 -25.92 7.48
CA ARG A 244 -10.00 -24.95 8.59
C ARG A 244 -9.46 -25.53 9.89
N GLU A 245 -9.84 -26.77 10.21
CA GLU A 245 -9.39 -27.47 11.42
C GLU A 245 -7.87 -27.69 11.40
N CYS A 246 -7.32 -28.19 10.29
CA CYS A 246 -5.87 -28.34 10.12
C CYS A 246 -5.11 -27.02 10.35
N ARG A 247 -5.67 -25.88 9.89
CA ARG A 247 -5.05 -24.56 10.12
C ARG A 247 -5.13 -24.14 11.58
N ARG A 248 -6.27 -24.34 12.24
CA ARG A 248 -6.46 -24.03 13.68
C ARG A 248 -5.50 -24.84 14.54
N GLU A 249 -5.33 -26.14 14.25
CA GLU A 249 -4.36 -26.99 14.95
C GLU A 249 -2.92 -26.54 14.72
N ARG A 250 -2.55 -26.17 13.49
CA ARG A 250 -1.21 -25.64 13.19
C ARG A 250 -0.93 -24.32 13.92
N ARG A 251 -1.92 -23.43 14.06
CA ARG A 251 -1.78 -22.20 14.86
C ARG A 251 -1.55 -22.52 16.34
N ARG A 252 -2.42 -23.36 16.94
CA ARG A 252 -2.29 -23.78 18.35
C ARG A 252 -0.92 -24.42 18.65
N ARG A 253 -0.43 -25.30 17.76
CA ARG A 253 0.90 -25.91 17.92
C ARG A 253 2.05 -24.91 17.85
N ARG A 254 1.92 -23.84 17.05
CA ARG A 254 2.93 -22.78 16.96
C ARG A 254 2.93 -21.89 18.21
N GLU A 255 1.76 -21.62 18.79
CA GLU A 255 1.63 -20.85 20.03
C GLU A 255 2.27 -21.58 21.23
N VAL A 256 2.14 -22.92 21.32
CA VAL A 256 2.72 -23.74 22.41
C VAL A 256 4.25 -23.89 22.31
N LEU A 257 4.85 -23.66 21.14
CA LEU A 257 6.30 -23.77 20.92
C LEU A 257 7.07 -22.47 21.17
N VAL A 258 6.37 -21.41 21.57
CA VAL A 258 6.94 -20.06 21.80
C VAL A 258 7.05 -19.73 23.29
N ASP A 259 6.62 -20.63 24.19
CA ASP A 259 6.87 -20.61 25.64
C ASP A 259 8.09 -21.45 26.05
#